data_AF-A0A958I0V9-F1
#
_entry.id   AF-A0A958I0V9-F1
#
_cell.length_a   1.000
_cell.length_b   1.000
_cell.length_c   1.000
_cell.angle_alpha   90.00
_cell.angle_beta   90.00
_cell.angle_gamma   90.00
#
_symmetry.space_group_name_H-M   'P 1'
#
loop_
_entity.id
_entity.type
_entity.pdbx_description
1 polymer ?
#
loop_
_entity_poly.entity_id
_entity_poly.type
_entity_poly.pdbx_seq_one_letter_code
_entity_poly.pdbx_strand_id
1 'polypeptide(L)'
;MPLKDSGLVEAPEKSPVTTDVACYHCGLPCADETVHLDEKAFCCNGCKMVYEILNENDLCQYYDLNENPGARPKAVEMPERFAYLDDEAIQQKLTDFRDDRLTKVTFYIPAIRCSSCLWLLENLYKINPAFSQSKVDFLRKELSVTFRHREISLRQTVELLASLGYEPLINLDGVGNQQSQQRTNRSLYIKIGVAGFCFGNIMLLSFPEYLAIGDTITPGFRRFFGVMNILLSLPVLFYSAIDYLKSAYASLRHRAINIDVPLSLGILAMFGRSLIEIL
;
A
#
# COMPACT_ATOMS: atom_id res chain seq x y z
N MET A 1 -44.37 -48.32 34.23
CA MET A 1 -44.00 -46.90 34.02
C MET A 1 -43.14 -46.85 32.76
N PRO A 2 -43.48 -45.98 31.81
CA PRO A 2 -43.41 -46.22 30.36
C PRO A 2 -42.16 -45.60 29.72
N LEU A 3 -41.93 -45.83 28.42
CA LEU A 3 -41.19 -45.00 27.45
C LEU A 3 -41.13 -45.82 26.14
N LYS A 4 -42.18 -45.88 25.31
CA LYS A 4 -42.72 -44.88 24.37
C LYS A 4 -41.90 -44.82 23.07
N ASP A 5 -42.49 -45.40 22.04
CA ASP A 5 -42.08 -45.36 20.64
C ASP A 5 -41.84 -43.92 20.18
N SER A 6 -40.61 -43.61 19.78
CA SER A 6 -40.24 -42.36 19.12
C SER A 6 -40.44 -42.53 17.62
N GLY A 7 -41.55 -41.97 17.13
CA GLY A 7 -41.85 -41.86 15.71
C GLY A 7 -40.73 -41.16 14.94
N LEU A 8 -40.41 -41.75 13.80
CA LEU A 8 -39.65 -41.12 12.71
C LEU A 8 -40.44 -39.88 12.26
N VAL A 9 -39.92 -38.71 12.60
CA VAL A 9 -40.37 -37.44 12.03
C VAL A 9 -39.74 -37.36 10.64
N GLU A 10 -40.53 -37.66 9.61
CA GLU A 10 -40.22 -37.34 8.23
C GLU A 10 -40.03 -35.83 8.11
N ALA A 11 -38.83 -35.41 7.70
CA ALA A 11 -38.54 -34.02 7.38
C ALA A 11 -39.38 -33.62 6.14
N PRO A 12 -40.01 -32.43 6.12
CA PRO A 12 -40.71 -31.97 4.94
C PRO A 12 -39.69 -31.74 3.83
N GLU A 13 -39.73 -32.57 2.78
CA GLU A 13 -39.10 -32.31 1.50
C GLU A 13 -39.64 -30.98 0.96
N LYS A 14 -38.86 -29.91 1.11
CA LYS A 14 -39.08 -28.67 0.35
C LYS A 14 -38.63 -28.92 -1.08
N SER A 15 -39.59 -29.22 -1.93
CA SER A 15 -39.47 -29.12 -3.38
C SER A 15 -39.16 -27.66 -3.76
N PRO A 16 -38.14 -27.37 -4.59
CA PRO A 16 -37.83 -26.01 -5.01
C PRO A 16 -38.84 -25.59 -6.08
N VAL A 17 -39.67 -24.61 -5.78
CA VAL A 17 -40.49 -23.91 -6.77
C VAL A 17 -39.58 -22.89 -7.44
N THR A 18 -39.04 -23.23 -8.61
CA THR A 18 -38.31 -22.28 -9.45
C THR A 18 -39.25 -21.20 -9.93
N THR A 19 -39.25 -20.04 -9.26
CA THR A 19 -39.82 -18.81 -9.83
C THR A 19 -38.71 -18.11 -10.61
N ASP A 20 -38.87 -18.09 -11.94
CA ASP A 20 -37.94 -17.61 -12.96
C ASP A 20 -37.78 -16.06 -12.98
N VAL A 21 -37.87 -15.41 -11.82
CA VAL A 21 -37.84 -13.95 -11.72
C VAL A 21 -36.38 -13.50 -11.62
N ALA A 22 -35.87 -12.88 -12.67
CA ALA A 22 -34.54 -12.27 -12.66
C ALA A 22 -34.53 -10.96 -11.87
N CYS A 23 -33.45 -10.71 -11.12
CA CYS A 23 -33.22 -9.48 -10.38
C CYS A 23 -33.00 -8.31 -11.35
N TYR A 24 -33.75 -7.23 -11.16
CA TYR A 24 -33.68 -6.02 -11.99
C TYR A 24 -32.30 -5.34 -11.97
N HIS A 25 -31.51 -5.51 -10.90
CA HIS A 25 -30.22 -4.84 -10.75
C HIS A 25 -29.02 -5.69 -11.19
N CYS A 26 -28.98 -6.97 -10.81
CA CYS A 26 -27.82 -7.83 -11.04
C CYS A 26 -28.06 -8.98 -12.04
N GLY A 27 -29.30 -9.17 -12.52
CA GLY A 27 -29.65 -10.20 -13.50
C GLY A 27 -29.66 -11.64 -12.97
N LEU A 28 -29.35 -11.87 -11.69
CA LEU A 28 -29.39 -13.21 -11.08
C LEU A 28 -30.84 -13.63 -10.80
N PRO A 29 -31.16 -14.94 -10.84
CA PRO A 29 -32.46 -15.44 -10.45
C PRO A 29 -32.71 -15.12 -8.97
N CYS A 30 -33.88 -14.59 -8.67
CA CYS A 30 -34.32 -14.36 -7.30
C CYS A 30 -34.71 -15.71 -6.66
N ALA A 31 -34.22 -15.95 -5.45
CA ALA A 31 -34.70 -17.06 -4.61
C ALA A 31 -36.05 -16.69 -3.94
N ASP A 32 -36.63 -17.62 -3.18
CA ASP A 32 -37.97 -17.52 -2.55
C ASP A 32 -38.26 -16.21 -1.79
N GLU A 33 -37.25 -15.48 -1.32
CA GLU A 33 -37.38 -14.16 -0.70
C GLU A 33 -37.07 -13.03 -1.71
N THR A 34 -38.02 -12.77 -2.62
CA THR A 34 -37.96 -11.62 -3.54
C THR A 34 -38.31 -10.32 -2.79
N VAL A 35 -37.41 -9.35 -2.86
CA VAL A 35 -37.69 -8.00 -2.36
C VAL A 35 -38.23 -7.17 -3.52
N HIS A 36 -39.38 -6.52 -3.32
CA HIS A 36 -40.05 -5.73 -4.36
C HIS A 36 -40.01 -4.23 -4.07
N LEU A 37 -39.81 -3.43 -5.11
CA LEU A 37 -39.92 -1.97 -5.07
C LEU A 37 -40.29 -1.48 -6.48
N ASP A 38 -41.28 -0.58 -6.59
CA ASP A 38 -41.75 -0.01 -7.87
C ASP A 38 -41.98 -1.04 -8.97
N GLU A 39 -42.69 -2.13 -8.64
CA GLU A 39 -42.97 -3.29 -9.52
C GLU A 39 -41.74 -4.10 -9.98
N LYS A 40 -40.54 -3.79 -9.49
CA LYS A 40 -39.29 -4.48 -9.81
C LYS A 40 -38.92 -5.47 -8.71
N ALA A 41 -38.36 -6.61 -9.11
CA ALA A 41 -37.90 -7.66 -8.20
C ALA A 41 -36.38 -7.62 -7.99
N PHE A 42 -35.93 -7.83 -6.77
CA PHE A 42 -34.53 -7.84 -6.38
C PHE A 42 -34.16 -9.11 -5.61
N CYS A 43 -33.00 -9.70 -5.91
CA CYS A 43 -32.52 -10.93 -5.28
C CYS A 43 -32.05 -10.75 -3.82
N CYS A 44 -31.83 -9.51 -3.37
CA CYS A 44 -31.45 -9.19 -1.99
C CYS A 44 -31.71 -7.69 -1.68
N ASN A 45 -31.76 -7.36 -0.39
CA ASN A 45 -31.86 -5.96 0.09
C ASN A 45 -30.73 -5.06 -0.42
N GLY A 46 -29.55 -5.62 -0.72
CA GLY A 46 -28.44 -4.85 -1.31
C GLY A 46 -28.76 -4.34 -2.72
N CYS A 47 -29.33 -5.19 -3.58
CA CYS A 47 -29.74 -4.79 -4.93
C CYS A 47 -30.87 -3.75 -4.90
N LYS A 48 -31.81 -3.90 -3.95
CA LYS A 48 -32.88 -2.93 -3.70
C LYS A 48 -32.31 -1.56 -3.30
N MET A 49 -31.38 -1.53 -2.35
CA MET A 49 -30.78 -0.29 -1.86
C MET A 49 -29.97 0.44 -2.94
N VAL A 50 -29.24 -0.29 -3.79
CA VAL A 50 -28.52 0.35 -4.92
C VAL A 50 -29.51 0.94 -5.91
N TYR A 51 -30.62 0.26 -6.19
CA TYR A 51 -31.68 0.82 -7.03
C TYR A 51 -32.31 2.08 -6.41
N GLU A 52 -32.65 2.07 -5.12
CA GLU A 52 -33.19 3.23 -4.39
C GLU A 52 -32.26 4.44 -4.52
N ILE A 53 -30.97 4.26 -4.24
CA ILE A 53 -29.98 5.34 -4.35
C ILE A 53 -29.89 5.88 -5.78
N LEU A 54 -29.84 5.02 -6.79
CA LEU A 54 -29.76 5.46 -8.18
C LEU A 54 -31.04 6.19 -8.64
N ASN A 55 -32.20 5.71 -8.20
CA ASN A 55 -33.50 6.29 -8.52
C ASN A 55 -33.69 7.66 -7.85
N GLU A 56 -33.31 7.79 -6.57
CA GLU A 56 -33.39 9.05 -5.82
C GLU A 56 -32.44 10.14 -6.35
N ASN A 57 -31.38 9.76 -7.06
CA ASN A 57 -30.36 10.68 -7.58
C ASN A 57 -30.48 10.92 -9.10
N ASP A 58 -31.60 10.56 -9.73
CA ASP A 58 -31.82 10.68 -11.19
C ASP A 58 -30.74 9.97 -12.05
N LEU A 59 -30.12 8.91 -11.53
CA LEU A 59 -29.05 8.15 -12.18
C LEU A 59 -29.56 6.86 -12.85
N CYS A 60 -30.86 6.78 -13.15
CA CYS A 60 -31.46 5.59 -13.78
C CYS A 60 -30.91 5.25 -15.17
N GLN A 61 -30.25 6.20 -15.85
CA GLN A 61 -29.50 5.95 -17.09
C GLN A 61 -28.43 4.85 -16.92
N TYR A 62 -27.99 4.58 -15.68
CA TYR A 62 -27.11 3.45 -15.34
C TYR A 62 -27.63 2.09 -15.87
N TYR A 63 -28.95 1.89 -15.92
CA TYR A 63 -29.57 0.66 -16.42
C TYR A 63 -29.67 0.58 -17.94
N ASP A 64 -29.57 1.71 -18.63
CA ASP A 64 -29.54 1.75 -20.11
C ASP A 64 -28.15 1.45 -20.66
N LEU A 65 -27.10 1.61 -19.83
CA LEU A 65 -25.71 1.43 -20.21
C LEU A 65 -25.25 -0.04 -20.20
N ASN A 66 -25.94 -0.92 -19.48
CA ASN A 66 -25.60 -2.34 -19.36
C ASN A 66 -26.84 -3.16 -18.96
N GLU A 67 -27.07 -4.29 -19.61
CA GLU A 67 -28.24 -5.16 -19.31
C GLU A 67 -28.17 -5.82 -17.92
N ASN A 68 -26.98 -5.98 -17.32
CA ASN A 68 -26.78 -6.60 -16.00
C ASN A 68 -25.74 -5.83 -15.14
N PRO A 69 -26.02 -4.58 -14.74
CA PRO A 69 -25.00 -3.67 -14.26
C PRO A 69 -24.57 -3.92 -12.81
N GLY A 70 -25.27 -4.80 -12.08
CA GLY A 70 -24.89 -5.28 -10.74
C GLY A 70 -24.25 -6.68 -10.72
N ALA A 71 -24.04 -7.31 -11.89
CA ALA A 71 -23.40 -8.62 -11.94
C ALA A 71 -21.91 -8.51 -11.61
N ARG A 72 -21.44 -9.26 -10.61
CA ARG A 72 -20.00 -9.50 -10.46
C ARG A 72 -19.52 -10.23 -11.72
N PRO A 73 -18.34 -9.89 -12.29
CA PRO A 73 -17.80 -10.63 -13.42
C PRO A 73 -17.86 -12.13 -13.13
N LYS A 74 -18.43 -12.91 -14.06
CA LYS A 74 -18.53 -14.36 -13.89
C LYS A 74 -17.12 -14.91 -13.66
N ALA A 75 -16.97 -15.78 -12.66
CA ALA A 75 -15.72 -16.45 -12.31
C ALA A 75 -15.05 -17.19 -13.50
N VAL A 76 -15.78 -17.39 -14.61
CA VAL A 76 -15.33 -18.05 -15.84
C VAL A 76 -14.42 -17.15 -16.71
N GLU A 77 -14.45 -15.82 -16.58
CA GLU A 77 -13.58 -14.91 -17.36
C GLU A 77 -12.24 -14.58 -16.67
N MET A 78 -12.12 -14.88 -15.37
CA MET A 78 -10.89 -14.65 -14.61
C MET A 78 -9.69 -15.53 -15.00
N PRO A 79 -9.85 -16.83 -15.38
CA PRO A 79 -8.70 -17.70 -15.64
C PRO A 79 -7.85 -17.26 -16.84
N GLU A 80 -8.48 -16.91 -17.96
CA GLU A 80 -7.76 -16.51 -19.19
C GLU A 80 -6.96 -15.21 -18.98
N ARG A 81 -7.49 -14.26 -18.19
CA ARG A 81 -6.90 -12.93 -18.01
C ARG A 81 -5.56 -12.94 -17.28
N PHE A 82 -5.32 -13.95 -16.44
CA PHE A 82 -4.09 -14.11 -15.66
C PHE A 82 -3.16 -15.20 -16.20
N ALA A 83 -3.45 -15.77 -17.37
CA ALA A 83 -2.64 -16.85 -17.97
C ALA A 83 -1.17 -16.47 -18.20
N TYR A 84 -0.88 -15.18 -18.44
CA TYR A 84 0.50 -14.69 -18.58
C TYR A 84 1.35 -14.87 -17.30
N LEU A 85 0.73 -15.06 -16.13
CA LEU A 85 1.44 -15.32 -14.87
C LEU A 85 1.98 -16.76 -14.77
N ASP A 86 1.65 -17.63 -15.72
CA ASP A 86 2.22 -18.97 -15.82
C ASP A 86 3.59 -18.98 -16.53
N ASP A 87 3.97 -17.87 -17.20
CA ASP A 87 5.28 -17.72 -17.83
C ASP A 87 6.39 -17.54 -16.78
N GLU A 88 7.39 -18.42 -16.80
CA GLU A 88 8.52 -18.38 -15.87
C GLU A 88 9.31 -17.06 -15.91
N ALA A 89 9.45 -16.44 -17.08
CA ALA A 89 10.16 -15.17 -17.22
C ALA A 89 9.41 -14.02 -16.50
N ILE A 90 8.08 -14.10 -16.46
CA ILE A 90 7.23 -13.15 -15.74
C ILE A 90 7.24 -13.45 -14.25
N GLN A 91 7.14 -14.72 -13.86
CA GLN A 91 7.21 -15.13 -12.46
C GLN A 91 8.53 -14.69 -11.81
N GLN A 92 9.67 -14.86 -12.49
CA GLN A 92 10.97 -14.44 -11.97
C GLN A 92 11.04 -12.94 -11.73
N LYS A 93 10.43 -12.12 -12.60
CA LYS A 93 10.38 -10.67 -12.41
C LYS A 93 9.57 -10.31 -11.18
N LEU A 94 8.40 -10.92 -10.99
CA LEU A 94 7.47 -10.60 -9.91
C LEU A 94 7.88 -11.18 -8.55
N THR A 95 8.80 -12.13 -8.53
CA THR A 95 9.20 -12.82 -7.30
C THR A 95 10.30 -12.04 -6.57
N ASP A 96 10.02 -11.62 -5.34
CA ASP A 96 11.01 -10.97 -4.47
C ASP A 96 12.04 -11.98 -3.96
N PHE A 97 11.57 -13.19 -3.64
CA PHE A 97 12.38 -14.27 -3.10
C PHE A 97 11.74 -15.64 -3.38
N ARG A 98 12.55 -16.63 -3.74
CA ARG A 98 12.12 -18.02 -3.93
C ARG A 98 13.16 -18.95 -3.32
N ASP A 99 12.69 -19.87 -2.49
CA ASP A 99 13.43 -20.99 -1.95
C ASP A 99 12.76 -22.30 -2.41
N ASP A 100 13.25 -23.46 -1.96
CA ASP A 100 12.76 -24.81 -2.32
C ASP A 100 11.30 -25.10 -1.91
N ARG A 101 10.76 -24.34 -0.94
CA ARG A 101 9.40 -24.52 -0.43
C ARG A 101 8.52 -23.27 -0.50
N LEU A 102 9.12 -22.08 -0.40
CA LEU A 102 8.37 -20.83 -0.23
C LEU A 102 8.72 -19.83 -1.34
N THR A 103 7.72 -19.06 -1.73
CA THR A 103 7.84 -17.95 -2.66
C THR A 103 7.24 -16.71 -2.02
N LYS A 104 7.97 -15.59 -2.11
CA LYS A 104 7.55 -14.29 -1.61
C LYS A 104 7.37 -13.33 -2.77
N VAL A 105 6.24 -12.63 -2.77
CA VAL A 105 5.85 -11.66 -3.80
C VAL A 105 5.22 -10.45 -3.12
N THR A 106 5.51 -9.26 -3.65
CA THR A 106 4.88 -8.02 -3.21
C THR A 106 4.03 -7.44 -4.34
N PHE A 107 2.75 -7.25 -4.04
CA PHE A 107 1.76 -6.72 -4.98
C PHE A 107 1.34 -5.31 -4.60
N TYR A 108 1.12 -4.45 -5.59
CA TYR A 108 0.46 -3.16 -5.40
C TYR A 108 -1.06 -3.31 -5.53
N ILE A 109 -1.81 -2.94 -4.49
CA ILE A 109 -3.27 -3.12 -4.40
C ILE A 109 -3.94 -1.77 -4.09
N PRO A 110 -4.39 -1.02 -5.11
CA PRO A 110 -4.94 0.33 -4.93
C PRO A 110 -6.25 0.36 -4.13
N ALA A 111 -6.95 -0.77 -4.08
CA ALA A 111 -8.25 -0.97 -3.43
C ALA A 111 -8.20 -0.97 -1.89
N ILE A 112 -7.00 -1.04 -1.28
CA ILE A 112 -6.84 -0.95 0.18
C ILE A 112 -7.26 0.45 0.65
N ARG A 113 -8.32 0.52 1.48
CA ARG A 113 -8.92 1.80 1.91
C ARG A 113 -9.27 1.87 3.40
N CYS A 114 -9.51 0.75 4.08
CA CYS A 114 -9.91 0.74 5.48
C CYS A 114 -9.19 -0.33 6.30
N SER A 115 -9.34 -0.27 7.63
CA SER A 115 -8.80 -1.25 8.57
C SER A 115 -9.35 -2.67 8.35
N SER A 116 -10.56 -2.83 7.82
CA SER A 116 -11.12 -4.14 7.46
C SER A 116 -10.37 -4.79 6.30
N CYS A 117 -9.94 -3.99 5.30
CA CYS A 117 -9.09 -4.48 4.22
C CYS A 117 -7.75 -4.99 4.76
N LEU A 118 -7.14 -4.21 5.67
CA LEU A 118 -5.89 -4.56 6.32
C LEU A 118 -6.01 -5.92 7.03
N TRP A 119 -7.02 -6.06 7.90
CA TRP A 119 -7.22 -7.28 8.66
C TRP A 119 -7.42 -8.51 7.76
N LEU A 120 -8.26 -8.40 6.73
CA LEU A 120 -8.53 -9.50 5.81
C LEU A 120 -7.26 -9.94 5.07
N LEU A 121 -6.52 -8.97 4.53
CA LEU A 121 -5.30 -9.24 3.76
C LEU A 121 -4.15 -9.75 4.63
N GLU A 122 -4.05 -9.34 5.90
CA GLU A 122 -3.07 -9.90 6.84
C GLU A 122 -3.44 -11.31 7.33
N ASN A 123 -4.70 -11.71 7.17
CA ASN A 123 -5.22 -13.01 7.59
C ASN A 123 -5.47 -13.97 6.40
N LEU A 124 -4.78 -13.79 5.27
CA LEU A 124 -4.95 -14.65 4.08
C LEU A 124 -4.72 -16.13 4.34
N TYR A 125 -3.85 -16.48 5.30
CA TYR A 125 -3.60 -17.85 5.73
C TYR A 125 -4.84 -18.58 6.28
N LYS A 126 -5.85 -17.85 6.75
CA LYS A 126 -7.14 -18.42 7.19
C LYS A 126 -8.05 -18.76 6.00
N ILE A 127 -7.88 -18.05 4.89
CA ILE A 127 -8.68 -18.24 3.66
C ILE A 127 -8.09 -19.38 2.83
N ASN A 128 -6.76 -19.42 2.71
CA ASN A 128 -6.06 -20.52 2.05
C ASN A 128 -4.81 -20.91 2.87
N PRO A 129 -4.71 -22.17 3.33
CA PRO A 129 -3.60 -22.61 4.16
C PRO A 129 -2.25 -22.64 3.43
N ALA A 130 -2.23 -22.48 2.10
CA ALA A 130 -0.99 -22.38 1.33
C ALA A 130 -0.18 -21.11 1.66
N PHE A 131 -0.83 -20.04 2.14
CA PHE A 131 -0.14 -18.84 2.62
C PHE A 131 0.50 -19.10 3.98
N SER A 132 1.79 -18.81 4.07
CA SER A 132 2.55 -18.87 5.33
C SER A 132 2.56 -17.53 6.06
N GLN A 133 2.60 -16.42 5.31
CA GLN A 133 2.62 -15.08 5.87
C GLN A 133 2.03 -14.07 4.88
N SER A 134 1.34 -13.06 5.41
CA SER A 134 0.83 -11.92 4.64
C SER A 134 1.00 -10.65 5.45
N LYS A 135 1.59 -9.61 4.85
CA LYS A 135 1.83 -8.32 5.49
C LYS A 135 1.45 -7.18 4.55
N VAL A 136 0.74 -6.20 5.06
CA VAL A 136 0.30 -5.04 4.28
C VAL A 136 1.06 -3.79 4.72
N ASP A 137 1.55 -3.03 3.75
CA ASP A 137 1.95 -1.64 3.92
C ASP A 137 0.80 -0.74 3.47
N PHE A 138 0.06 -0.20 4.46
CA PHE A 138 -1.11 0.63 4.18
C PHE A 138 -0.77 1.95 3.48
N LEU A 139 0.39 2.54 3.79
CA LEU A 139 0.81 3.83 3.21
C LEU A 139 1.21 3.66 1.74
N ARG A 140 1.91 2.56 1.42
CA ARG A 140 2.34 2.25 0.05
C ARG A 140 1.29 1.49 -0.76
N LYS A 141 0.21 1.02 -0.11
CA LYS A 141 -0.80 0.12 -0.68
C LYS A 141 -0.18 -1.15 -1.26
N GLU A 142 0.80 -1.70 -0.57
CA GLU A 142 1.52 -2.91 -0.97
C GLU A 142 1.13 -4.08 -0.06
N LEU A 143 0.99 -5.27 -0.64
CA LEU A 143 0.76 -6.52 0.07
C LEU A 143 1.92 -7.47 -0.24
N SER A 144 2.73 -7.80 0.77
CA SER A 144 3.72 -8.87 0.68
C SER A 144 3.12 -10.18 1.15
N VAL A 145 3.08 -11.17 0.27
CA VAL A 145 2.60 -12.53 0.56
C VAL A 145 3.73 -13.54 0.41
N THR A 146 3.79 -14.47 1.35
CA THR A 146 4.68 -15.63 1.32
C THR A 146 3.80 -16.88 1.27
N PHE A 147 3.93 -17.68 0.21
CA PHE A 147 3.12 -18.87 -0.02
C PHE A 147 3.98 -20.07 -0.43
N ARG A 148 3.43 -21.27 -0.23
CA ARG A 148 4.05 -22.53 -0.64
C ARG A 148 3.77 -22.78 -2.13
N HIS A 149 4.78 -22.59 -2.98
CA HIS A 149 4.62 -22.68 -4.44
C HIS A 149 4.30 -24.08 -4.96
N ARG A 150 4.38 -25.12 -4.12
CA ARG A 150 3.90 -26.48 -4.43
C ARG A 150 2.39 -26.65 -4.23
N GLU A 151 1.76 -25.77 -3.45
CA GLU A 151 0.34 -25.84 -3.08
C GLU A 151 -0.49 -24.78 -3.82
N ILE A 152 0.06 -23.59 -4.07
CA ILE A 152 -0.60 -22.53 -4.82
C ILE A 152 0.38 -21.86 -5.79
N SER A 153 -0.06 -21.65 -7.04
CA SER A 153 0.74 -20.94 -8.05
C SER A 153 0.63 -19.42 -7.89
N LEU A 154 1.53 -18.68 -8.56
CA LEU A 154 1.47 -17.22 -8.61
C LEU A 154 0.13 -16.73 -9.20
N ARG A 155 -0.28 -17.36 -10.30
CA ARG A 155 -1.56 -17.10 -10.96
C ARG A 155 -2.74 -17.30 -10.00
N GLN A 156 -2.80 -18.45 -9.33
CA GLN A 156 -3.86 -18.76 -8.37
C GLN A 156 -3.89 -17.78 -7.19
N THR A 157 -2.73 -17.28 -6.78
CA THR A 157 -2.63 -16.23 -5.75
C THR A 157 -3.31 -14.94 -6.22
N VAL A 158 -3.05 -14.51 -7.46
CA VAL A 158 -3.65 -13.30 -8.03
C VAL A 158 -5.15 -13.50 -8.29
N GLU A 159 -5.57 -14.66 -8.80
CA GLU A 159 -6.99 -15.02 -8.97
C GLU A 159 -7.74 -14.97 -7.64
N LEU A 160 -7.15 -15.52 -6.57
CA LEU A 160 -7.74 -15.45 -5.22
C LEU A 160 -7.90 -14.00 -4.76
N LEU A 161 -6.84 -13.19 -4.87
CA LEU A 161 -6.90 -11.77 -4.48
C LEU A 161 -7.96 -11.00 -5.28
N ALA A 162 -8.05 -11.24 -6.58
CA ALA A 162 -9.06 -10.63 -7.45
C ALA A 162 -10.48 -11.07 -7.05
N SER A 163 -10.70 -12.34 -6.69
CA SER A 163 -12.01 -12.83 -6.24
C SER A 163 -12.44 -12.25 -4.88
N LEU A 164 -11.47 -11.87 -4.04
CA LEU A 164 -11.69 -11.13 -2.80
C LEU A 164 -11.92 -9.62 -3.02
N GLY A 165 -11.85 -9.13 -4.26
CA GLY A 165 -11.99 -7.71 -4.61
C GLY A 165 -10.70 -6.88 -4.46
N TYR A 166 -9.56 -7.53 -4.28
CA TYR A 166 -8.24 -6.92 -4.10
C TYR A 166 -7.32 -7.24 -5.27
N GLU A 167 -7.79 -6.98 -6.49
CA GLU A 167 -6.98 -7.24 -7.68
C GLU A 167 -5.67 -6.42 -7.66
N PRO A 168 -4.51 -7.09 -7.77
CA PRO A 168 -3.23 -6.42 -7.84
C PRO A 168 -2.98 -5.81 -9.21
N LEU A 169 -2.46 -4.59 -9.24
CA LEU A 169 -1.98 -3.95 -10.47
C LEU A 169 -0.55 -4.41 -10.76
N ILE A 170 -0.38 -5.20 -11.82
CA ILE A 170 0.89 -5.81 -12.20
C ILE A 170 1.50 -5.02 -13.37
N ASN A 171 2.45 -4.13 -13.09
CA ASN A 171 3.17 -3.36 -14.11
C ASN A 171 4.48 -4.06 -14.48
N LEU A 172 4.46 -4.92 -15.50
CA LEU A 172 5.63 -5.67 -15.99
C LEU A 172 6.81 -4.76 -16.41
N ASP A 173 6.51 -3.53 -16.86
CA ASP A 173 7.52 -2.53 -17.23
C ASP A 173 8.25 -1.91 -16.02
N GLY A 174 7.60 -1.93 -14.84
CA GLY A 174 8.13 -1.39 -13.59
C GLY A 174 8.79 -2.43 -12.68
N VAL A 175 8.70 -3.71 -13.01
CA VAL A 175 9.16 -4.82 -12.16
C VAL A 175 10.67 -5.09 -12.33
N GLY A 176 11.30 -4.55 -13.37
CA GLY A 176 12.77 -4.46 -13.49
C GLY A 176 13.43 -3.41 -12.58
N ASN A 177 12.65 -2.72 -11.75
CA ASN A 177 13.10 -1.54 -11.01
C ASN A 177 13.55 -1.86 -9.58
N GLN A 178 14.26 -2.98 -9.37
CA GLN A 178 15.25 -3.03 -8.28
C GLN A 178 16.18 -1.81 -8.35
N GLN A 179 16.39 -1.24 -9.55
CA GLN A 179 17.06 0.03 -9.76
C GLN A 179 16.34 1.25 -9.18
N SER A 180 15.01 1.35 -9.09
CA SER A 180 14.37 2.52 -8.46
C SER A 180 14.59 2.50 -6.96
N GLN A 181 14.43 1.34 -6.32
CA GLN A 181 14.68 1.15 -4.90
C GLN A 181 16.18 1.20 -4.55
N GLN A 182 17.06 0.69 -5.41
CA GLN A 182 18.51 0.92 -5.30
C GLN A 182 18.90 2.37 -5.57
N ARG A 183 18.24 3.12 -6.46
CA ARG A 183 18.54 4.53 -6.72
C ARG A 183 18.15 5.41 -5.54
N THR A 184 16.98 5.20 -4.92
CA THR A 184 16.62 5.89 -3.67
C THR A 184 17.57 5.53 -2.54
N ASN A 185 17.91 4.25 -2.36
CA ASN A 185 18.85 3.83 -1.32
C ASN A 185 20.28 4.36 -1.58
N ARG A 186 20.78 4.30 -2.81
CA ARG A 186 22.10 4.82 -3.19
C ARG A 186 22.20 6.33 -2.99
N SER A 187 21.17 7.08 -3.36
CA SER A 187 21.09 8.51 -3.09
C SER A 187 21.17 8.79 -1.58
N LEU A 188 20.44 8.04 -0.75
CA LEU A 188 20.49 8.18 0.70
C LEU A 188 21.88 7.86 1.26
N TYR A 189 22.52 6.76 0.84
CA TYR A 189 23.87 6.42 1.27
C TYR A 189 24.91 7.48 0.86
N ILE A 190 24.79 8.06 -0.35
CA ILE A 190 25.65 9.15 -0.78
C ILE A 190 25.42 10.41 0.08
N LYS A 191 24.16 10.76 0.40
CA LYS A 191 23.84 11.90 1.27
C LYS A 191 24.40 11.73 2.67
N ILE A 192 24.34 10.52 3.23
CA ILE A 192 24.96 10.17 4.52
C ILE A 192 26.48 10.28 4.42
N GLY A 193 27.08 9.77 3.34
CA GLY A 193 28.52 9.87 3.10
C GLY A 193 29.02 11.31 3.01
N VAL A 194 28.32 12.17 2.25
CA VAL A 194 28.62 13.61 2.15
C VAL A 194 28.46 14.29 3.51
N ALA A 195 27.37 14.01 4.23
CA ALA A 195 27.14 14.57 5.56
C ALA A 195 28.25 14.17 6.54
N GLY A 196 28.64 12.89 6.57
CA GLY A 196 29.72 12.39 7.42
C GLY A 196 31.09 12.97 7.05
N PHE A 197 31.39 13.10 5.76
CA PHE A 197 32.62 13.72 5.29
C PHE A 197 32.72 15.19 5.71
N CYS A 198 31.67 15.98 5.47
CA CYS A 198 31.63 17.38 5.87
C CYS A 198 31.68 17.53 7.39
N PHE A 199 30.92 16.72 8.14
CA PHE A 199 30.93 16.71 9.60
C PHE A 199 32.33 16.42 10.16
N GLY A 200 33.01 15.39 9.64
CA GLY A 200 34.36 15.03 10.09
C GLY A 200 35.38 16.15 9.83
N ASN A 201 35.31 16.79 8.66
CA ASN A 201 36.19 17.92 8.34
C ASN A 201 35.90 19.15 9.20
N ILE A 202 34.62 19.47 9.44
CA ILE A 202 34.24 20.58 10.33
C ILE A 202 34.77 20.32 11.74
N MET A 203 34.59 19.09 12.25
CA MET A 203 35.09 18.72 13.58
C MET A 203 36.62 18.84 13.66
N LEU A 204 37.35 18.42 12.63
CA LEU A 204 38.81 18.54 12.56
C LEU A 204 39.27 20.00 12.47
N LEU A 205 38.60 20.84 11.68
CA LEU A 205 38.93 22.26 11.52
C LEU A 205 38.59 23.09 12.76
N SER A 206 37.61 22.66 13.56
CA SER A 206 37.26 23.26 14.84
C SER A 206 38.16 22.76 15.99
N PHE A 207 38.96 21.72 15.79
CA PHE A 207 39.83 21.14 16.81
C PHE A 207 40.94 22.09 17.32
N PRO A 208 41.62 22.88 16.47
CA PRO A 208 42.61 23.86 16.94
C PRO A 208 42.02 24.90 17.89
N GLU A 209 40.77 25.30 17.68
CA GLU A 209 40.09 26.26 18.55
C GLU A 209 39.77 25.68 19.93
N TYR A 210 39.48 24.37 20.01
CA TYR A 210 39.29 23.66 21.28
C TYR A 210 40.60 23.46 22.07
N LEU A 211 41.72 23.21 21.39
CA LEU A 211 43.02 22.99 22.02
C LEU A 211 43.84 24.26 22.24
N ALA A 212 43.47 25.38 21.62
CA ALA A 212 44.07 26.69 21.86
C ALA A 212 43.64 27.24 23.22
N ILE A 213 44.13 26.60 24.28
CA ILE A 213 44.06 27.05 25.66
C ILE A 213 45.13 28.16 25.80
N GLY A 214 44.77 29.38 25.41
CA GLY A 214 45.63 30.56 25.40
C GLY A 214 45.69 31.19 24.00
N ASP A 215 45.64 32.53 23.93
CA ASP A 215 45.49 33.44 22.77
C ASP A 215 46.48 33.30 21.58
N THR A 216 46.97 32.09 21.32
CA THR A 216 47.98 31.74 20.32
C THR A 216 47.43 31.60 18.91
N ILE A 217 46.10 31.57 18.72
CA ILE A 217 45.50 31.60 17.39
C ILE A 217 45.30 33.05 16.96
N THR A 218 46.08 33.49 15.97
CA THR A 218 45.94 34.78 15.30
C THR A 218 44.49 34.94 14.79
N PRO A 219 43.83 36.09 14.98
CA PRO A 219 42.44 36.30 14.56
C PRO A 219 42.18 36.02 13.07
N GLY A 220 43.20 36.15 12.22
CA GLY A 220 43.12 35.75 10.80
C GLY A 220 42.89 34.24 10.60
N PHE A 221 43.48 33.38 11.42
CA PHE A 221 43.29 31.93 11.34
C PHE A 221 41.89 31.51 11.81
N ARG A 222 41.35 32.13 12.87
CA ARG A 222 39.96 31.88 13.30
C ARG A 222 38.96 32.17 12.19
N ARG A 223 39.10 33.34 11.53
CA ARG A 223 38.22 33.71 10.42
C ARG A 223 38.39 32.78 9.22
N PHE A 224 39.61 32.36 8.92
CA PHE A 224 39.88 31.38 7.86
C PHE A 224 39.19 30.03 8.11
N PHE A 225 39.33 29.46 9.31
CA PHE A 225 38.68 28.20 9.66
C PHE A 225 37.15 28.33 9.73
N GLY A 226 36.63 29.46 10.23
CA GLY A 226 35.20 29.75 10.23
C GLY A 226 34.60 29.78 8.82
N VAL A 227 35.24 30.47 7.88
CA VAL A 227 34.80 30.52 6.47
C VAL A 227 34.84 29.13 5.82
N MET A 228 35.87 28.33 6.12
CA MET A 228 35.95 26.95 5.64
C MET A 228 34.83 26.06 6.22
N ASN A 229 34.49 26.23 7.50
CA ASN A 229 33.36 25.53 8.13
C ASN A 229 32.02 25.90 7.49
N ILE A 230 31.80 27.18 7.17
CA ILE A 230 30.60 27.61 6.42
C ILE A 230 30.58 26.92 5.05
N LEU A 231 31.69 26.92 4.32
CA LEU A 231 31.77 26.30 3.00
C LEU A 231 31.43 24.80 3.04
N LEU A 232 31.91 24.08 4.06
CA LEU A 232 31.65 22.66 4.26
C LEU A 232 30.21 22.37 4.73
N SER A 233 29.55 23.30 5.41
CA SER A 233 28.17 23.12 5.88
C SER A 233 27.11 23.38 4.80
N LEU A 234 27.43 24.16 3.77
CA LEU A 234 26.54 24.40 2.61
C LEU A 234 26.06 23.11 1.92
N PRO A 235 26.93 22.17 1.50
CA PRO A 235 26.46 20.92 0.89
C PRO A 235 25.62 20.09 1.86
N VAL A 236 25.91 20.11 3.16
CA VAL A 236 25.09 19.40 4.16
C VAL A 236 23.67 19.96 4.19
N LEU A 237 23.54 21.29 4.19
CA LEU A 237 22.24 21.97 4.24
C LEU A 237 21.44 21.79 2.93
N PHE A 238 22.07 22.06 1.78
CA PHE A 238 21.37 22.11 0.50
C PHE A 238 21.24 20.75 -0.21
N TYR A 239 22.10 19.78 0.11
CA TYR A 239 22.06 18.46 -0.52
C TYR A 239 21.56 17.37 0.43
N SER A 240 22.13 17.25 1.63
CA SER A 240 21.74 16.20 2.57
C SER A 240 20.44 16.50 3.30
N ALA A 241 20.20 17.75 3.72
CA ALA A 241 19.00 18.13 4.47
C ALA A 241 17.77 18.48 3.60
N ILE A 242 17.90 18.49 2.27
CA ILE A 242 16.86 18.97 1.35
C ILE A 242 15.55 18.19 1.42
N ASP A 243 15.63 16.88 1.69
CA ASP A 243 14.43 16.02 1.76
C ASP A 243 13.59 16.37 3.00
N TYR A 244 14.25 16.65 4.14
CA TYR A 244 13.60 17.12 5.37
C TYR A 244 12.98 18.50 5.18
N LEU A 245 13.70 19.43 4.54
CA LEU A 245 13.19 20.78 4.24
C LEU A 245 11.96 20.76 3.34
N LYS A 246 11.95 19.91 2.29
CA LYS A 246 10.80 19.73 1.41
C LYS A 246 9.62 19.10 2.14
N SER A 247 9.87 18.06 2.94
CA SER A 247 8.85 17.40 3.75
C SER A 247 8.20 18.36 4.75
N ALA A 248 9.01 19.13 5.48
CA ALA A 248 8.55 20.14 6.41
C ALA A 248 7.69 21.23 5.73
N TYR A 249 8.13 21.73 4.57
CA TYR A 249 7.37 22.72 3.80
C TYR A 249 6.01 22.18 3.33
N ALA A 250 5.99 20.95 2.82
CA ALA A 250 4.76 20.29 2.40
C ALA A 250 3.80 20.07 3.59
N SER A 251 4.29 19.57 4.71
CA SER A 251 3.48 19.37 5.92
C SER A 251 2.91 20.67 6.46
N LEU A 252 3.71 21.74 6.48
CA LEU A 252 3.23 23.07 6.88
C LEU A 252 2.15 23.61 5.94
N ARG A 253 2.29 23.40 4.62
CA ARG A 253 1.27 23.77 3.62
C ARG A 253 -0.05 23.02 3.83
N HIS A 254 0.01 21.78 4.27
CA HIS A 254 -1.16 20.95 4.57
C HIS A 254 -1.68 21.11 6.01
N ARG A 255 -1.17 22.08 6.78
CA ARG A 255 -1.53 22.31 8.19
C ARG A 255 -1.36 21.07 9.08
N ALA A 256 -0.40 20.22 8.75
CA ALA A 256 -0.04 19.05 9.55
C ALA A 256 1.38 19.24 10.11
N ILE A 257 1.63 18.79 11.34
CA ILE A 257 2.97 18.80 11.95
C ILE A 257 3.52 17.38 11.89
N ASN A 258 4.61 17.19 11.16
CA ASN A 258 5.39 15.95 11.16
C ASN A 258 6.71 16.15 11.91
N ILE A 259 7.47 15.08 12.14
CA ILE A 259 8.78 15.13 12.83
C ILE A 259 9.82 15.97 12.06
N ASP A 260 9.64 16.13 10.75
CA ASP A 260 10.56 16.87 9.90
C ASP A 260 10.45 18.39 10.08
N VAL A 261 9.29 18.90 10.55
CA VAL A 261 9.08 20.32 10.85
C VAL A 261 10.01 20.84 11.95
N PRO A 262 10.00 20.31 13.20
CA PRO A 262 10.89 20.79 14.25
C PRO A 262 12.37 20.53 13.92
N LEU A 263 12.67 19.43 13.22
CA LEU A 263 14.04 19.12 12.76
C LEU A 263 14.56 20.18 11.79
N SER A 264 13.80 20.49 10.74
CA SER A 264 14.19 21.48 9.72
C SER A 264 14.33 22.88 10.31
N LEU A 265 13.45 23.24 11.24
CA LEU A 265 13.53 24.51 11.97
C LEU A 265 14.82 24.61 12.80
N GLY A 266 15.19 23.54 13.50
CA GLY A 266 16.44 23.47 14.26
C GLY A 266 17.67 23.63 13.36
N ILE A 267 17.70 22.94 12.22
CA ILE A 267 18.80 23.04 11.24
C ILE A 267 18.96 24.49 10.74
N LEU A 268 17.87 25.14 10.31
CA LEU A 268 17.91 26.51 9.82
C LEU A 268 18.31 27.51 10.90
N ALA A 269 17.78 27.36 12.12
CA ALA A 269 18.11 28.23 13.23
C ALA A 269 19.60 28.13 13.62
N MET A 270 20.15 26.92 13.70
CA MET A 270 21.56 26.70 14.03
C MET A 270 22.50 27.21 12.94
N PHE A 271 22.17 26.97 11.67
CA PHE A 271 22.94 27.49 10.55
C PHE A 271 22.92 29.03 10.53
N GLY A 272 21.74 29.65 10.72
CA GLY A 272 21.61 31.10 10.79
C GLY A 272 22.42 31.71 11.93
N ARG A 273 22.38 31.09 13.13
CA ARG A 273 23.20 31.51 14.26
C ARG A 273 24.70 31.42 13.94
N SER A 274 25.13 30.31 13.36
CA SER A 274 26.54 30.09 13.00
C SER A 274 27.04 31.11 11.98
N LEU A 275 26.22 31.51 11.01
CA LEU A 275 26.56 32.59 10.08
C LEU A 275 26.79 33.93 10.80
N ILE A 276 25.91 34.29 11.73
CA ILE A 276 26.03 35.56 12.47
C ILE A 276 27.29 35.59 13.35
N GLU A 277 27.68 34.45 13.90
CA GLU A 277 28.84 34.35 14.80
C GLU A 277 30.18 34.42 14.04
N ILE A 278 30.23 33.91 12.81
CA ILE A 278 31.47 33.81 12.03
C ILE A 278 31.71 35.05 11.14
N LEU A 279 30.65 35.71 10.66
CA LEU A 279 30.76 36.83 9.71
C LEU A 279 31.11 38.15 10.39
#